data_AF-A0A9D7D298-F1
#
_entry.id   AF-A0A9D7D298-F1
#
_cell.length_a   1.000
_cell.length_b   1.000
_cell.length_c   1.000
_cell.angle_alpha   90.00
_cell.angle_beta   90.00
_cell.angle_gamma   90.00
#
_symmetry.space_group_name_H-M   'P 1'
#
loop_
_entity.id
_entity.type
_entity.pdbx_description
1 polymer ?
#
loop_
_entity_poly.entity_id
_entity_poly.type
_entity_poly.pdbx_seq_one_letter_code
_entity_poly.pdbx_strand_id
1 'polypeptide(L)'
;MDNAHRAAWDALDEAQRGRVLARLAQASATRAMADRDLYASNTTLEPTVEVYGARRVGETLIVDYLFSWWEWCPAQSGSDWNYHCVYRGTATLVGERYKLEQNEVEAVRRDYVHEYDEKNYDRDAVLAEVRKRLMGSSG
;
A
#
# COMPACT_ATOMS: atom_id res chain seq x y z
N MET A 1 -12.66 15.44 -0.98
CA MET A 1 -11.31 15.63 -1.58
C MET A 1 -11.34 16.88 -2.43
N ASP A 2 -10.49 17.86 -2.13
CA ASP A 2 -10.30 18.99 -3.06
C ASP A 2 -9.55 18.52 -4.31
N ASN A 3 -9.74 19.21 -5.43
CA ASN A 3 -9.04 18.91 -6.69
C ASN A 3 -7.51 19.11 -6.61
N ALA A 4 -6.99 19.80 -5.58
CA ALA A 4 -5.57 20.09 -5.41
C ALA A 4 -4.79 18.87 -4.90
N HIS A 5 -5.44 17.95 -4.18
CA HIS A 5 -4.81 16.74 -3.62
C HIS A 5 -4.39 15.68 -4.66
N ARG A 6 -4.73 15.85 -5.94
CA ARG A 6 -4.32 14.94 -7.03
C ARG A 6 -3.60 15.65 -8.17
N ALA A 7 -3.68 16.97 -8.24
CA ALA A 7 -3.09 17.77 -9.31
C ALA A 7 -1.57 17.53 -9.46
N ALA A 8 -0.84 17.34 -8.35
CA ALA A 8 0.60 17.08 -8.42
C ALA A 8 0.94 15.69 -8.99
N TRP A 9 0.06 14.71 -8.80
CA TRP A 9 0.19 13.38 -9.40
C TRP A 9 -0.12 13.42 -10.90
N ASP A 10 -1.20 14.12 -11.25
CA ASP A 10 -1.65 14.25 -12.63
C ASP A 10 -0.67 15.08 -13.48
N ALA A 11 0.08 15.99 -12.85
CA ALA A 11 1.15 16.75 -13.50
C ALA A 11 2.43 15.93 -13.80
N LEU A 12 2.58 14.74 -13.21
CA LEU A 12 3.71 13.86 -13.52
C LEU A 12 3.52 13.20 -14.89
N ASP A 13 4.60 13.13 -15.67
CA ASP A 13 4.63 12.27 -16.84
C ASP A 13 4.70 10.78 -16.47
N GLU A 14 4.52 9.90 -17.45
CA GLU A 14 4.53 8.45 -17.24
C GLU A 14 5.84 7.93 -16.64
N ALA A 15 6.99 8.44 -17.09
CA ALA A 15 8.29 8.03 -16.60
C ALA A 15 8.55 8.50 -15.15
N GLN A 16 7.99 9.64 -14.77
CA GLN A 16 8.02 10.16 -13.41
C GLN A 16 7.10 9.33 -12.51
N ARG A 17 5.86 9.05 -12.94
CA ARG A 17 4.93 8.16 -12.19
C ARG A 17 5.54 6.78 -12.00
N GLY A 18 6.16 6.20 -13.03
CA GLY A 18 6.84 4.90 -12.94
C GLY A 18 7.98 4.91 -11.92
N ARG A 19 8.78 5.99 -11.88
CA ARG A 19 9.83 6.15 -10.86
C ARG A 19 9.26 6.24 -9.45
N VAL A 20 8.19 7.01 -9.24
CA VAL A 20 7.53 7.12 -7.94
C VAL A 20 6.96 5.76 -7.51
N LEU A 21 6.22 5.08 -8.39
CA LEU A 21 5.65 3.76 -8.12
C LEU A 21 6.73 2.73 -7.77
N ALA A 22 7.87 2.74 -8.46
CA ALA A 22 9.00 1.85 -8.13
C ALA A 22 9.54 2.10 -6.71
N ARG A 23 9.61 3.36 -6.26
CA ARG A 23 10.02 3.69 -4.89
C ARG A 23 9.00 3.23 -3.85
N LEU A 24 7.72 3.46 -4.12
CA LEU A 24 6.65 3.03 -3.23
C LEU A 24 6.56 1.50 -3.16
N ALA A 25 6.72 0.80 -4.27
CA ALA A 25 6.77 -0.66 -4.31
C ALA A 25 7.94 -1.20 -3.49
N GLN A 26 9.14 -0.63 -3.64
CA GLN A 26 10.30 -1.00 -2.84
C GLN A 26 10.05 -0.78 -1.33
N ALA A 27 9.49 0.37 -0.95
CA ALA A 27 9.18 0.67 0.45
C ALA A 27 8.10 -0.27 1.02
N SER A 28 7.08 -0.57 0.22
CA SER A 28 5.99 -1.48 0.59
C SER A 28 6.49 -2.93 0.74
N ALA A 29 7.40 -3.37 -0.13
CA ALA A 29 8.05 -4.67 -0.03
C ALA A 29 8.90 -4.77 1.25
N THR A 30 9.69 -3.74 1.58
CA THR A 30 10.42 -3.69 2.84
C THR A 30 9.49 -3.81 4.05
N ARG A 31 8.32 -3.15 4.03
CA ARG A 31 7.36 -3.27 5.13
C ARG A 31 6.74 -4.66 5.21
N ALA A 32 6.33 -5.23 4.08
CA ALA A 32 5.79 -6.59 4.02
C ALA A 32 6.78 -7.64 4.54
N MET A 33 8.07 -7.50 4.21
CA MET A 33 9.13 -8.34 4.76
C MET A 33 9.29 -8.19 6.28
N ALA A 34 9.16 -6.98 6.83
CA ALA A 34 9.24 -6.75 8.26
C ALA A 34 8.07 -7.39 9.04
N ASP A 35 6.87 -7.41 8.45
CA ASP A 35 5.72 -8.09 9.04
C ASP A 35 5.89 -9.61 9.02
N ARG A 36 6.49 -10.16 7.94
CA ARG A 36 6.75 -11.59 7.76
C ARG A 36 7.55 -12.20 8.91
N ASP A 37 8.57 -11.48 9.37
CA ASP A 37 9.49 -11.95 10.41
C ASP A 37 8.78 -12.14 11.78
N LEU A 38 7.55 -11.63 11.96
CA LEU A 38 6.76 -11.83 13.17
C LEU A 38 6.13 -13.23 13.28
N TYR A 39 5.91 -13.95 12.17
CA TYR A 39 5.10 -15.19 12.18
C TYR A 39 5.71 -16.37 11.40
N ALA A 40 6.97 -16.27 10.95
CA ALA A 40 7.57 -17.26 10.03
C ALA A 40 6.70 -17.53 8.79
N SER A 41 5.99 -16.49 8.35
CA SER A 41 5.12 -16.50 7.17
C SER A 41 5.94 -16.38 5.88
N ASN A 42 5.31 -16.62 4.73
CA ASN A 42 5.88 -16.25 3.43
C ASN A 42 5.03 -15.15 2.78
N THR A 43 5.70 -14.22 2.09
CA THR A 43 5.04 -13.29 1.18
C THR A 43 4.72 -14.03 -0.11
N THR A 44 3.44 -14.28 -0.39
CA THR A 44 3.03 -15.03 -1.59
C THR A 44 2.86 -14.15 -2.82
N LEU A 45 2.69 -12.83 -2.64
CA LEU A 45 2.49 -11.86 -3.71
C LEU A 45 3.24 -10.55 -3.42
N GLU A 46 3.76 -9.92 -4.48
CA GLU A 46 4.30 -8.56 -4.39
C GLU A 46 3.22 -7.59 -3.91
N PRO A 47 3.55 -6.62 -3.05
CA PRO A 47 2.57 -5.64 -2.60
C PRO A 47 1.99 -4.86 -3.77
N THR A 48 0.66 -4.76 -3.82
CA THR A 48 -0.04 -3.89 -4.77
C THR A 48 -0.08 -2.48 -4.20
N VAL A 49 0.37 -1.48 -4.98
CA VAL A 49 0.43 -0.07 -4.57
C VAL A 49 -0.56 0.76 -5.38
N GLU A 50 -1.29 1.65 -4.70
CA GLU A 50 -2.24 2.58 -5.29
C GLU A 50 -2.01 3.99 -4.74
N VAL A 51 -1.73 4.96 -5.61
CA VAL A 51 -1.63 6.37 -5.22
C VAL A 51 -2.99 7.03 -5.30
N TYR A 52 -3.44 7.64 -4.21
CA TYR A 52 -4.73 8.35 -4.15
C TYR A 52 -4.57 9.85 -3.89
N GLY A 53 -3.40 10.30 -3.45
CA GLY A 53 -3.10 11.72 -3.27
C GLY A 53 -1.65 12.04 -3.56
N ALA A 54 -1.40 13.24 -4.08
CA ALA A 54 -0.08 13.81 -4.11
C ALA A 54 -0.14 15.34 -4.07
N ARG A 55 0.84 15.94 -3.41
CA ARG A 55 1.04 17.38 -3.36
C ARG A 55 2.52 17.72 -3.50
N ARG A 56 2.80 18.89 -4.08
CA ARG A 56 4.17 19.37 -4.31
C ARG A 56 4.46 20.59 -3.44
N VAL A 57 5.62 20.61 -2.80
CA VAL A 57 6.13 21.72 -1.99
C VAL A 57 7.57 21.98 -2.43
N GLY A 58 7.78 22.95 -3.33
CA GLY A 58 9.08 23.16 -3.97
C GLY A 58 9.52 21.93 -4.75
N GLU A 59 10.70 21.40 -4.43
CA GLU A 59 11.27 20.19 -5.04
C GLU A 59 10.79 18.88 -4.39
N THR A 60 9.94 18.98 -3.37
CA THR A 60 9.42 17.84 -2.62
C THR A 60 8.06 17.43 -3.16
N LEU A 61 7.93 16.14 -3.50
CA LEU A 61 6.67 15.49 -3.79
C LEU A 61 6.25 14.65 -2.58
N ILE A 62 5.07 14.92 -2.03
CA ILE A 62 4.49 14.14 -0.93
C ILE A 62 3.34 13.34 -1.52
N VAL A 63 3.38 12.03 -1.32
CA VAL A 63 2.46 11.07 -1.95
C VAL A 63 1.74 10.28 -0.88
N ASP A 64 0.42 10.33 -0.92
CA ASP A 64 -0.47 9.52 -0.11
C ASP A 64 -0.90 8.29 -0.92
N TYR A 65 -0.61 7.12 -0.37
CA TYR A 65 -0.78 5.85 -1.07
C TYR A 65 -1.36 4.78 -0.17
N LEU A 66 -2.01 3.81 -0.80
CA LEU A 66 -2.43 2.56 -0.21
C LEU A 66 -1.51 1.48 -0.73
N PHE A 67 -1.23 0.48 0.11
CA PHE A 67 -0.74 -0.78 -0.41
C PHE A 67 -1.38 -1.95 0.32
N SER A 68 -1.42 -3.09 -0.36
CA SER A 68 -1.89 -4.34 0.23
C SER A 68 -1.01 -5.50 -0.18
N TRP A 69 -0.94 -6.51 0.69
CA TRP A 69 -0.19 -7.72 0.42
C TRP A 69 -0.78 -8.91 1.17
N TRP A 70 -0.37 -10.11 0.75
CA TRP A 70 -0.77 -11.37 1.38
C TRP A 70 0.36 -11.95 2.21
N GLU A 71 0.04 -12.15 3.48
CA GLU A 71 0.87 -12.89 4.41
C GLU A 71 0.35 -14.33 4.49
N TRP A 72 1.09 -15.31 3.98
CA TRP A 72 0.74 -16.72 4.13
C TRP A 72 1.36 -17.28 5.40
N CYS A 73 0.52 -17.86 6.27
CA CYS A 73 0.91 -18.42 7.55
C CYS A 73 0.72 -19.94 7.54
N PRO A 74 1.81 -20.72 7.48
CA PRO A 74 1.72 -22.17 7.55
C PRO A 74 1.36 -22.64 8.96
N ALA A 75 0.43 -23.60 9.06
CA ALA A 75 0.06 -24.19 10.34
C ALA A 75 0.62 -25.61 10.48
N GLN A 76 1.25 -25.92 11.62
CA GLN A 76 1.67 -27.30 11.91
C GLN A 76 0.49 -28.27 12.04
N SER A 77 -0.72 -27.77 12.30
CA SER A 77 -1.95 -28.56 12.36
C SER A 77 -2.52 -28.93 10.97
N GLY A 78 -1.91 -28.43 9.89
CA GLY A 78 -2.35 -28.69 8.51
C GLY A 78 -3.50 -27.81 8.02
N SER A 79 -3.81 -26.71 8.72
CA SER A 79 -4.80 -25.72 8.29
C SER A 79 -4.13 -24.38 8.08
N ASP A 80 -3.66 -24.14 6.86
CA ASP A 80 -3.01 -22.88 6.52
C ASP A 80 -4.03 -21.74 6.48
N TRP A 81 -3.53 -20.52 6.69
CA TRP A 81 -4.33 -19.32 6.52
C TRP A 81 -3.49 -18.21 5.92
N ASN A 82 -4.17 -17.18 5.48
CA ASN A 82 -3.55 -15.99 4.98
C ASN A 82 -4.08 -14.75 5.72
N TYR A 83 -3.27 -13.70 5.84
CA TYR A 83 -3.75 -12.37 6.17
C TYR A 83 -3.70 -11.46 4.94
N HIS A 84 -4.84 -10.86 4.61
CA HIS A 84 -4.85 -9.72 3.69
C HIS A 84 -4.58 -8.46 4.51
N CYS A 85 -3.37 -7.95 4.38
CA CYS A 85 -2.89 -6.78 5.09
C CYS A 85 -3.02 -5.55 4.20
N VAL A 86 -3.73 -4.53 4.66
CA VAL A 86 -3.90 -3.26 3.95
C VAL A 86 -3.33 -2.13 4.80
N TYR A 87 -2.52 -1.31 4.16
CA TYR A 87 -1.79 -0.21 4.77
C TYR A 87 -2.08 1.10 4.05
N ARG A 88 -2.06 2.18 4.82
CA ARG A 88 -1.96 3.53 4.30
C ARG A 88 -0.55 4.04 4.54
N GLY A 89 -0.02 4.80 3.60
CA GLY A 89 1.25 5.47 3.76
C GLY A 89 1.28 6.87 3.18
N THR A 90 2.23 7.64 3.69
CA THR A 90 2.62 8.96 3.19
C THR A 90 4.13 8.94 2.94
N ALA A 91 4.52 9.13 1.69
CA ALA A 91 5.91 9.12 1.25
C ALA A 91 6.38 10.53 0.87
N THR A 92 7.54 10.93 1.37
CA THR A 92 8.21 12.19 0.99
C THR A 92 9.35 11.88 0.03
N LEU A 93 9.22 12.36 -1.20
CA LEU A 93 10.15 12.13 -2.32
C LEU A 93 10.79 13.46 -2.75
N VAL A 94 12.11 13.49 -2.91
CA VAL A 94 12.84 14.74 -3.18
C VAL A 94 13.65 14.66 -4.48
N GLY A 95 13.67 15.78 -5.21
CA GLY A 95 14.48 15.99 -6.40
C GLY A 95 14.00 15.22 -7.64
N GLU A 96 14.70 15.41 -8.76
CA GLU A 96 14.33 14.83 -10.07
C GLU A 96 14.34 13.30 -10.10
N ARG A 97 15.09 12.68 -9.17
CA ARG A 97 15.18 11.21 -9.04
C ARG A 97 14.16 10.63 -8.07
N TYR A 98 13.30 11.46 -7.47
CA TYR A 98 12.32 11.05 -6.45
C TYR A 98 12.96 10.16 -5.37
N LYS A 99 14.03 10.66 -4.75
CA LYS A 99 14.66 9.93 -3.64
C LYS A 99 13.67 9.91 -2.48
N LEU A 100 13.38 8.73 -1.94
CA LEU A 100 12.55 8.56 -0.75
C LEU A 100 13.33 9.03 0.48
N GLU A 101 12.89 10.11 1.11
CA GLU A 101 13.49 10.67 2.33
C GLU A 101 12.75 10.19 3.58
N GLN A 102 11.42 10.12 3.52
CA GLN A 102 10.57 9.68 4.62
C GLN A 102 9.45 8.80 4.09
N ASN A 103 9.06 7.81 4.89
CA ASN A 103 7.94 6.93 4.59
C ASN A 103 7.24 6.54 5.89
N GLU A 104 6.07 7.12 6.11
CA GLU A 104 5.21 6.80 7.24
C GLU A 104 4.14 5.82 6.76
N VAL A 105 3.96 4.71 7.49
CA VAL A 105 2.99 3.67 7.13
C VAL A 105 2.21 3.22 8.37
N GLU A 106 0.90 3.07 8.20
CA GLU A 106 0.00 2.57 9.24
C GLU A 106 -0.86 1.43 8.69
N ALA A 107 -1.04 0.37 9.49
CA ALA A 107 -1.96 -0.70 9.15
C ALA A 107 -3.39 -0.18 9.31
N VAL A 108 -4.18 -0.21 8.24
CA VAL A 108 -5.59 0.24 8.26
C VAL A 108 -6.57 -0.92 8.31
N ARG A 109 -6.15 -2.11 7.88
CA ARG A 109 -6.95 -3.33 7.95
C ARG A 109 -6.05 -4.57 7.90
N ARG A 110 -6.45 -5.61 8.62
CA ARG A 110 -5.85 -6.94 8.55
C ARG A 110 -6.96 -7.97 8.67
N ASP A 111 -7.26 -8.64 7.56
CA ASP A 111 -8.31 -9.66 7.53
C ASP A 111 -7.69 -11.04 7.60
N TYR A 112 -8.17 -11.87 8.52
CA TYR A 112 -7.87 -13.30 8.53
C TYR A 112 -8.68 -13.99 7.44
N VAL A 113 -8.00 -14.76 6.59
CA VAL A 113 -8.64 -15.51 5.50
C VAL A 113 -8.16 -16.95 5.55
N HIS A 114 -9.08 -17.86 5.87
CA HIS A 114 -8.79 -19.28 5.89
C HIS A 114 -8.56 -19.80 4.45
N GLU A 115 -7.72 -20.81 4.27
CA GLU A 115 -7.43 -21.42 2.96
C GLU A 115 -8.69 -21.84 2.17
N TYR A 116 -9.76 -22.25 2.85
CA TYR A 116 -11.02 -22.68 2.23
C TYR A 116 -11.86 -21.50 1.72
N ASP A 117 -11.65 -20.31 2.29
CA ASP A 117 -12.40 -19.11 1.98
C ASP A 117 -11.67 -18.19 0.99
N GLU A 118 -10.40 -18.47 0.68
CA GLU A 118 -9.58 -17.63 -0.21
C GLU A 118 -10.25 -17.41 -1.58
N LYS A 119 -10.92 -18.43 -2.13
CA LYS A 119 -11.62 -18.34 -3.43
C LYS A 119 -12.86 -17.44 -3.39
N ASN A 120 -13.44 -17.25 -2.20
CA ASN A 120 -14.63 -16.42 -1.99
C ASN A 120 -14.25 -15.03 -1.43
N TYR A 121 -12.98 -14.80 -1.10
CA TYR A 121 -12.52 -13.56 -0.53
C TYR A 121 -12.29 -12.50 -1.61
N ASP A 122 -13.15 -11.49 -1.63
CA ASP A 122 -13.07 -10.38 -2.58
C ASP A 122 -12.12 -9.28 -2.06
N ARG A 123 -10.88 -9.34 -2.56
CA ARG A 123 -9.82 -8.36 -2.25
C ARG A 123 -10.20 -6.95 -2.73
N ASP A 124 -10.83 -6.86 -3.90
CA ASP A 124 -11.17 -5.58 -4.51
C ASP A 124 -12.30 -4.89 -3.75
N ALA A 125 -13.27 -5.66 -3.23
CA ALA A 125 -14.29 -5.13 -2.32
C ALA A 125 -13.68 -4.58 -1.03
N VAL A 126 -12.71 -5.28 -0.43
CA VAL A 126 -12.00 -4.80 0.76
C VAL A 126 -11.24 -3.51 0.48
N LEU A 127 -10.50 -3.45 -0.63
CA LEU A 127 -9.79 -2.23 -1.03
C LEU A 127 -10.77 -1.09 -1.34
N ALA A 128 -11.89 -1.36 -2.01
CA ALA A 128 -12.92 -0.37 -2.28
C ALA A 128 -13.56 0.19 -0.99
N GLU A 129 -13.74 -0.64 0.03
CA GLU A 129 -14.21 -0.20 1.34
C GLU A 129 -13.18 0.69 2.05
N VAL A 130 -11.91 0.28 2.08
CA VAL A 130 -10.82 1.08 2.67
C VAL A 130 -10.70 2.42 1.96
N ARG A 131 -10.72 2.41 0.63
CA ARG A 131 -10.78 3.60 -0.23
C ARG A 131 -11.92 4.52 0.19
N LYS A 132 -13.14 4.00 0.29
CA LYS A 132 -14.32 4.78 0.68
C LYS A 132 -14.18 5.40 2.08
N ARG A 133 -13.62 4.66 3.04
CA ARG A 133 -13.40 5.17 4.40
C ARG A 133 -12.36 6.29 4.42
N LEU A 134 -11.22 6.10 3.77
CA LEU A 134 -10.12 7.07 3.76
C LEU A 134 -10.45 8.31 2.93
N MET A 135 -11.15 8.15 1.81
CA MET A 135 -11.48 9.23 0.89
C MET A 135 -12.84 9.89 1.16
N GLY A 136 -13.72 9.21 1.90
CA GLY A 136 -15.05 9.69 2.26
C GLY A 136 -15.16 10.36 3.63
N SER A 137 -14.15 10.24 4.50
CA SER A 137 -14.17 10.84 5.86
C SER A 137 -13.72 12.31 5.90
N SER A 138 -13.83 13.04 4.79
CA SER A 138 -13.71 14.51 4.80
C SER A 138 -15.11 15.13 4.96
N GLY A 139 -15.63 15.09 6.18
CA GLY A 139 -16.88 15.75 6.59
C GLY A 139 -16.64 16.54 7.86
#